data_AF-A0A4X2LVH8-F1
#
_entry.id   AF-A0A4X2LVH8-F1
#
_cell.length_a   1.000
_cell.length_b   1.000
_cell.length_c   1.000
_cell.angle_alpha   90.00
_cell.angle_beta   90.00
_cell.angle_gamma   90.00
#
_symmetry.space_group_name_H-M   'P 1'
#
loop_
_entity.id
_entity.type
_entity.pdbx_description
1 polymer ?
#
loop_
_entity_poly.entity_id
_entity_poly.type
_entity_poly.pdbx_seq_one_letter_code
_entity_poly.pdbx_strand_id
1 'polypeptide(L)'
;MPLPAALQSRLAKRGLLKLVDPEPEEEVIAEDYDDDPVDYEATRLEGLPPNWYKVLDPACGLPYYWNVETDLVSWLNPHDPSSVITKAAKEWRCHRREELLDPMDPSTYSDAPRGTWSTGLPKKNEAKTGADTTAAGPLYQQRPYPSPGAVLRANAEASRTKQQE
;
A
#
# COMPACT_ATOMS: atom_id res chain seq x y z
N MET A 1 -58.08 16.83 -0.40
CA MET A 1 -56.68 17.13 -0.01
C MET A 1 -55.83 15.92 -0.35
N PRO A 2 -54.75 16.06 -1.14
CA PRO A 2 -53.87 14.94 -1.45
C PRO A 2 -53.12 14.47 -0.19
N LEU A 3 -52.95 13.15 -0.03
CA LEU A 3 -52.20 12.57 1.09
C LEU A 3 -50.69 12.86 0.93
N PRO A 4 -49.94 13.15 2.02
CA PRO A 4 -48.49 13.30 1.96
C PRO A 4 -47.78 12.03 1.47
N ALA A 5 -46.70 12.17 0.69
CA ALA A 5 -45.98 11.06 0.04
C ALA A 5 -45.51 9.97 1.03
N ALA A 6 -45.06 10.37 2.22
CA ALA A 6 -44.66 9.43 3.28
C ALA A 6 -45.84 8.55 3.77
N LEU A 7 -47.05 9.10 3.78
CA LEU A 7 -48.28 8.39 4.16
C LEU A 7 -48.76 7.48 3.02
N GLN A 8 -48.70 7.95 1.77
CA GLN A 8 -49.02 7.14 0.59
C GLN A 8 -48.13 5.90 0.51
N SER A 9 -46.82 6.05 0.71
CA SER A 9 -45.85 4.95 0.72
C SER A 9 -46.17 3.91 1.80
N ARG A 10 -46.52 4.37 3.00
CA ARG A 10 -46.88 3.49 4.13
C ARG A 10 -48.21 2.77 3.91
N LEU A 11 -49.21 3.42 3.31
CA LEU A 11 -50.50 2.83 2.99
C LEU A 11 -50.39 1.84 1.82
N ALA A 12 -49.61 2.16 0.79
CA ALA A 12 -49.33 1.26 -0.32
C ALA A 12 -48.55 0.02 0.11
N LYS A 13 -47.53 0.16 0.97
CA LYS A 13 -46.83 -0.98 1.61
C LYS A 13 -47.77 -1.88 2.43
N ARG A 14 -48.90 -1.34 2.90
CA ARG A 14 -49.95 -2.09 3.60
C ARG A 14 -51.06 -2.59 2.66
N GLY A 15 -50.91 -2.43 1.35
CA GLY A 15 -51.87 -2.87 0.34
C GLY A 15 -53.17 -2.06 0.29
N LEU A 16 -53.22 -0.90 0.95
CA LEU A 16 -54.42 -0.07 1.07
C LEU A 16 -54.54 0.96 -0.07
N LEU A 17 -53.46 1.19 -0.82
CA LEU A 17 -53.42 2.17 -1.91
C LEU A 17 -52.68 1.54 -3.10
N LYS A 18 -53.32 1.52 -4.28
CA LYS A 18 -52.71 1.09 -5.54
C LYS A 18 -51.89 2.26 -6.09
N LEU A 19 -50.58 2.24 -5.93
CA LEU A 19 -49.68 3.18 -6.60
C LEU A 19 -49.63 2.78 -8.08
N VAL A 20 -50.03 3.69 -8.96
CA VAL A 20 -49.60 3.66 -10.37
C VAL A 20 -48.27 4.38 -10.35
N ASP A 21 -47.17 3.64 -10.39
CA ASP A 21 -45.82 4.19 -10.34
C ASP A 21 -45.52 4.95 -11.65
N PRO A 22 -45.24 6.27 -11.62
CA PRO A 22 -44.30 6.83 -12.58
C PRO A 22 -42.90 6.39 -12.13
N GLU A 23 -42.18 5.69 -13.00
CA GLU A 23 -40.82 5.24 -12.72
C GLU A 23 -39.97 6.40 -12.19
N PRO A 24 -39.27 6.24 -11.05
CA PRO A 24 -38.22 7.16 -10.71
C PRO A 24 -37.11 6.97 -11.74
N GLU A 25 -36.83 8.02 -12.53
CA GLU A 25 -35.54 8.20 -13.18
C GLU A 25 -34.48 8.25 -12.05
N GLU A 26 -34.01 7.07 -11.64
CA GLU A 26 -32.82 6.95 -10.81
C GLU A 26 -31.64 7.33 -11.72
N GLU A 27 -31.20 8.59 -11.62
CA GLU A 27 -29.91 9.01 -12.17
C GLU A 27 -28.82 8.13 -11.55
N VAL A 28 -28.35 7.17 -12.35
CA VAL A 28 -27.25 6.28 -12.02
C VAL A 28 -25.97 7.11 -12.07
N ILE A 29 -25.48 7.53 -10.89
CA ILE A 29 -24.18 8.18 -10.67
C ILE A 29 -23.05 7.15 -10.79
N ALA A 30 -23.11 6.28 -11.80
CA ALA A 30 -21.94 5.55 -12.24
C ALA A 30 -21.26 6.47 -13.23
N GLU A 31 -20.37 7.31 -12.71
CA GLU A 31 -19.23 7.77 -13.48
C GLU A 31 -18.61 6.50 -14.10
N ASP A 32 -18.78 6.42 -15.40
CA ASP A 32 -18.17 5.48 -16.33
C ASP A 32 -16.65 5.55 -16.18
N TYR A 33 -16.15 4.87 -15.15
CA TYR A 33 -14.78 4.35 -15.09
C TYR A 33 -14.62 3.28 -16.18
N ASP A 34 -14.74 3.69 -17.44
CA ASP A 34 -14.20 2.95 -18.56
C ASP A 34 -12.68 3.14 -18.50
N ASP A 35 -11.97 2.06 -18.13
CA ASP A 35 -10.55 1.86 -18.42
C ASP A 35 -10.37 1.94 -19.94
N ASP A 36 -10.39 3.14 -20.51
CA ASP A 36 -9.91 3.38 -21.86
C ASP A 36 -8.42 2.98 -21.86
N PRO A 37 -8.03 1.95 -22.64
CA PRO A 37 -6.63 1.60 -22.78
C PRO A 37 -5.93 2.80 -23.43
N VAL A 38 -5.23 3.57 -22.60
CA VAL A 38 -4.51 4.78 -23.03
C VAL A 38 -3.58 4.38 -24.17
N ASP A 39 -3.86 4.87 -25.38
CA ASP A 39 -3.04 4.64 -26.56
C ASP A 39 -1.65 5.27 -26.35
N TYR A 40 -0.72 4.48 -25.82
CA TYR A 40 0.64 4.88 -25.48
C TYR A 40 1.39 5.49 -26.69
N GLU A 41 1.05 5.05 -27.90
CA GLU A 41 1.56 5.55 -29.18
C GLU A 41 1.11 7.00 -29.49
N ALA A 42 -0.06 7.44 -29.02
CA ALA A 42 -0.54 8.82 -29.22
C ALA A 42 0.26 9.84 -28.40
N THR A 43 0.79 9.43 -27.23
CA THR A 43 1.57 10.33 -26.36
C THR A 43 3.03 10.50 -26.81
N ARG A 44 3.54 9.62 -27.67
CA ARG A 44 4.86 9.76 -28.30
C ARG A 44 4.92 10.92 -29.30
N LEU A 45 3.76 11.36 -29.80
CA LEU A 45 3.61 12.45 -30.77
C LEU A 45 3.54 13.85 -30.13
N GLU A 46 3.53 13.97 -28.80
CA GLU A 46 3.39 15.26 -28.09
C GLU A 46 4.69 16.07 -27.96
N GLY A 47 5.54 16.11 -28.99
CA GLY A 47 6.68 17.03 -29.05
C GLY A 47 7.64 16.93 -27.85
N LEU A 48 7.78 15.75 -27.24
CA LEU A 48 8.69 15.55 -26.12
C LEU A 48 10.15 15.67 -26.60
N PRO A 49 11.07 16.16 -25.74
CA PRO A 49 12.48 16.16 -26.06
C PRO A 49 13.01 14.73 -26.28
N PRO A 50 14.14 14.56 -26.97
CA PRO A 50 14.74 13.25 -27.19
C PRO A 50 14.89 12.47 -25.88
N ASN A 51 14.58 11.18 -25.94
CA ASN A 51 14.72 10.22 -24.83
C ASN A 51 13.80 10.45 -23.63
N TRP A 52 12.80 11.33 -23.74
CA TRP A 52 11.72 11.48 -22.77
C TRP A 52 10.49 10.68 -23.17
N TYR A 53 9.90 10.00 -22.19
CA TYR A 53 8.71 9.17 -22.34
C TYR A 53 7.68 9.55 -21.29
N LYS A 54 6.40 9.55 -21.67
CA LYS A 54 5.27 9.66 -20.75
C LYS A 54 4.92 8.26 -20.25
N VAL A 55 4.93 8.07 -18.94
CA VAL A 55 4.69 6.79 -18.27
C VAL A 55 3.59 7.00 -17.24
N LEU A 56 2.68 6.04 -17.09
CA LEU A 56 1.64 6.08 -16.05
C LEU A 56 2.17 5.33 -14.82
N ASP A 57 2.06 5.95 -13.64
CA ASP A 57 2.39 5.26 -12.38
C ASP A 57 1.31 4.21 -12.06
N PRO A 58 1.63 2.91 -11.95
CA PRO A 58 0.66 1.87 -11.61
C PRO A 58 -0.04 2.08 -10.26
N ALA A 59 0.58 2.83 -9.34
CA ALA A 59 0.00 3.06 -8.02
C ALA A 59 -1.15 4.07 -8.04
N CYS A 60 -1.14 5.01 -8.98
CA CYS A 60 -2.09 6.13 -9.00
C CYS A 60 -2.69 6.48 -10.37
N GLY A 61 -2.26 5.83 -11.45
CA GLY A 61 -2.70 6.09 -12.81
C GLY A 61 -2.27 7.45 -13.37
N LEU A 62 -1.51 8.25 -12.61
CA LEU A 62 -1.10 9.59 -13.02
C LEU A 62 0.10 9.51 -13.97
N PRO A 63 0.11 10.34 -15.05
CA PRO A 63 1.25 10.42 -15.94
C PRO A 63 2.43 11.15 -15.29
N TYR A 64 3.61 10.60 -15.51
CA TYR A 64 4.89 11.22 -15.24
C TYR A 64 5.80 11.10 -16.46
N TYR A 65 6.81 11.96 -16.52
CA TYR A 65 7.76 12.02 -17.62
C TYR A 65 9.11 11.48 -17.16
N TRP A 66 9.66 10.53 -17.91
CA TRP A 66 10.92 9.87 -17.59
C TRP A 66 11.89 9.95 -18.76
N ASN A 67 13.12 10.35 -18.48
CA ASN A 67 14.22 10.33 -19.42
C ASN A 67 15.02 9.03 -19.28
N VAL A 68 15.04 8.21 -20.34
CA VAL A 68 15.65 6.87 -20.31
C VAL A 68 17.19 6.91 -20.27
N GLU A 69 17.82 7.95 -20.83
CA GLU A 69 19.29 8.06 -20.85
C GLU A 69 19.87 8.54 -19.53
N THR A 70 19.18 9.46 -18.87
CA THR A 70 19.69 10.16 -17.67
C THR A 70 19.00 9.73 -16.38
N ASP A 71 17.98 8.87 -16.46
CA ASP A 71 17.13 8.43 -15.36
C ASP A 71 16.49 9.59 -14.57
N LEU A 72 16.24 10.71 -15.26
CA LEU A 72 15.58 11.90 -14.71
C LEU A 72 14.06 11.76 -14.83
N VAL A 73 13.35 12.27 -13.83
CA VAL A 73 11.90 12.17 -13.70
C VAL A 73 11.30 13.55 -13.44
N SER A 74 10.17 13.85 -14.09
CA SER A 74 9.38 15.06 -13.92
C SER A 74 7.89 14.73 -13.88
N TRP A 75 7.13 15.44 -13.04
CA TRP A 75 5.66 15.31 -12.99
C TRP A 75 4.94 16.10 -14.08
N LEU A 76 5.63 17.05 -14.71
CA LEU A 76 5.11 17.90 -15.80
C LEU A 76 5.94 17.71 -17.07
N ASN A 77 5.39 18.09 -18.22
CA ASN A 77 6.12 18.07 -19.49
C ASN A 77 7.45 18.80 -19.33
N PRO A 78 8.58 18.25 -19.80
CA PRO A 78 9.89 18.90 -19.68
C PRO A 78 10.00 20.26 -20.40
N HIS A 79 9.04 20.59 -21.27
CA HIS A 79 8.96 21.88 -21.94
C HIS A 79 8.13 22.92 -21.16
N ASP A 80 7.42 22.51 -20.11
CA ASP A 80 6.65 23.41 -19.26
C ASP A 80 7.61 24.22 -18.36
N PRO A 81 7.45 25.56 -18.27
CA PRO A 81 8.29 26.41 -17.43
C PRO A 81 8.24 26.07 -15.94
N SER A 82 7.19 25.37 -15.48
CA SER A 82 7.03 24.91 -14.10
C SER A 82 7.55 23.49 -13.87
N SER A 83 8.09 22.82 -14.90
CA SER A 83 8.62 21.47 -14.77
C SER A 83 9.89 21.44 -13.91
N VAL A 84 9.85 20.60 -12.87
CA VAL A 84 11.00 20.36 -11.99
C VAL A 84 11.54 18.97 -12.28
N ILE A 85 12.68 18.93 -12.97
CA ILE A 85 13.36 17.69 -13.33
C ILE A 85 14.21 17.23 -12.14
N THR A 86 13.92 16.05 -11.62
CA THR A 86 14.59 15.48 -10.43
C THR A 86 15.18 14.10 -10.74
N LYS A 87 16.13 13.66 -9.92
CA LYS A 87 16.63 12.27 -10.00
C LYS A 87 15.54 11.28 -9.57
N ALA A 88 15.44 10.15 -10.27
CA ALA A 88 14.52 9.08 -9.89
C ALA A 88 14.64 8.70 -8.40
N ALA A 89 13.51 8.49 -7.73
CA ALA A 89 13.45 8.19 -6.29
C ALA A 89 14.26 6.95 -5.87
N LYS A 90 14.60 6.06 -6.82
CA LYS A 90 15.45 4.89 -6.60
C LYS A 90 16.87 5.26 -6.15
N GLU A 91 17.46 6.32 -6.71
CA GLU A 91 18.83 6.76 -6.35
C GLU A 91 18.93 7.24 -4.90
N TRP A 92 17.90 7.96 -4.43
CA TRP A 92 17.89 8.59 -3.11
C TRP A 92 17.94 7.57 -1.96
N ARG A 93 17.43 6.36 -2.20
CA ARG A 93 17.35 5.32 -1.17
C ARG A 93 18.68 4.59 -0.94
N CYS A 94 19.63 4.65 -1.88
CA CYS A 94 20.88 3.90 -1.77
C CYS A 94 22.00 4.75 -1.17
N HIS A 95 22.22 5.97 -1.67
CA HIS A 95 23.41 6.76 -1.31
C HIS A 95 23.36 7.38 0.10
N ARG A 96 22.18 7.60 0.66
CA ARG A 96 22.02 8.24 1.99
C ARG A 96 22.31 7.30 3.17
N ARG A 97 22.27 5.98 2.95
CA ARG A 97 22.24 5.00 4.05
C ARG A 97 23.61 4.62 4.59
N GLU A 98 24.68 4.88 3.84
CA GLU A 98 26.04 4.41 4.19
C GLU A 98 27.00 5.52 4.63
N GLU A 99 26.87 6.76 4.14
CA GLU A 99 27.90 7.81 4.35
C GLU A 99 27.57 8.89 5.39
N LEU A 100 26.37 8.90 5.97
CA LEU A 100 25.91 10.00 6.84
C LEU A 100 25.37 9.47 8.18
N LEU A 101 26.18 8.70 8.91
CA LEU A 101 25.84 8.33 10.28
C LEU A 101 25.75 9.61 11.11
N ASP A 102 24.54 9.96 11.53
CA ASP A 102 24.30 11.08 12.43
C ASP A 102 25.09 10.81 13.73
N PRO A 103 25.94 11.76 14.18
CA PRO A 103 26.61 11.71 15.48
C PRO A 103 25.66 11.64 16.69
N MET A 104 24.34 11.67 16.48
CA MET A 104 23.30 11.48 17.49
C MET A 104 22.39 10.26 17.26
N ASP A 105 22.63 9.43 16.22
CA ASP A 105 21.87 8.19 16.03
C ASP A 105 22.31 7.13 17.06
N PRO A 106 21.40 6.53 17.85
CA PRO A 106 21.75 5.47 18.79
C PRO A 106 22.41 4.25 18.12
N SER A 107 22.14 3.98 16.84
CA SER A 107 22.83 2.92 16.10
C SER A 107 24.31 3.21 15.81
N THR A 108 24.76 4.45 16.01
CA THR A 108 26.17 4.86 15.94
C THR A 108 26.96 4.54 17.22
N TYR A 109 26.31 4.57 18.39
CA TYR A 109 26.99 4.39 19.70
C TYR A 109 26.52 3.18 20.50
N SER A 110 25.55 2.40 20.01
CA SER A 110 25.02 1.23 20.71
C SER A 110 24.99 -0.03 19.84
N ASP A 111 24.83 -1.19 20.47
CA ASP A 111 24.64 -2.49 19.81
C ASP A 111 23.26 -2.65 19.14
N ALA A 112 22.53 -1.55 18.93
CA ALA A 112 21.26 -1.58 18.23
C ALA A 112 21.48 -2.12 16.80
N PRO A 113 20.78 -3.19 16.41
CA PRO A 113 20.99 -3.80 15.10
C PRO A 113 20.60 -2.80 14.01
N ARG A 114 21.55 -2.52 13.13
CA ARG A 114 21.31 -1.71 11.93
C ARG A 114 20.50 -2.52 10.93
N GLY A 115 19.46 -1.91 10.37
CA GLY A 115 18.71 -2.52 9.27
C GLY A 115 17.35 -1.90 9.02
N THR A 116 16.59 -2.54 8.14
CA THR A 116 15.24 -2.11 7.77
C THR A 116 14.23 -2.46 8.85
N TRP A 117 13.01 -1.95 8.77
CA TRP A 117 11.93 -2.32 9.70
C TRP A 117 11.76 -3.84 9.94
N SER A 118 12.18 -4.66 8.98
CA SER A 118 12.18 -6.13 9.05
C SER A 118 13.38 -6.77 9.75
N THR A 119 14.47 -6.06 10.02
CA THR A 119 15.63 -6.65 10.73
C THR A 119 15.27 -6.90 12.19
N GLY A 120 15.42 -8.14 12.63
CA GLY A 120 15.03 -8.60 13.95
C GLY A 120 13.65 -9.25 14.02
N LEU A 121 12.84 -9.21 12.96
CA LEU A 121 11.65 -10.07 12.87
C LEU A 121 12.09 -11.48 12.45
N PRO A 122 11.56 -12.54 13.11
CA PRO A 122 11.80 -13.92 12.66
C PRO A 122 11.30 -14.06 11.22
N LYS A 123 12.06 -14.75 10.36
CA LYS A 123 11.66 -14.94 8.96
C LYS A 123 10.29 -15.60 8.93
N LYS A 124 9.46 -15.28 7.92
CA LYS A 124 8.21 -16.02 7.68
C LYS A 124 8.58 -17.51 7.73
N ASN A 125 7.97 -18.23 8.67
CA ASN A 125 8.14 -19.67 9.00
C ASN A 125 9.10 -20.04 10.15
N GLU A 126 9.85 -19.10 10.76
CA GLU A 126 10.67 -19.37 11.96
C GLU A 126 9.90 -19.18 13.27
N ALA A 127 8.85 -18.34 13.26
CA ALA A 127 7.95 -18.24 14.39
C ALA A 127 7.21 -19.58 14.51
N LYS A 128 7.60 -20.40 15.48
CA LYS A 128 6.88 -21.62 15.89
C LYS A 128 5.46 -21.21 16.25
N THR A 129 4.56 -21.31 15.27
CA THR A 129 3.14 -21.01 15.40
C THR A 129 2.56 -22.08 16.33
N GLY A 130 2.66 -21.83 17.64
CA GLY A 130 1.92 -22.55 18.67
C GLY A 130 0.44 -22.12 18.66
N ALA A 131 -0.14 -22.02 17.47
CA ALA A 131 -1.55 -21.75 17.26
C ALA A 131 -2.22 -23.09 16.99
N ASP A 132 -3.07 -23.53 17.91
CA ASP A 132 -3.86 -24.75 17.73
C ASP A 132 -4.77 -24.55 16.51
N THR A 133 -4.61 -25.40 15.49
CA THR A 133 -5.41 -25.38 14.26
C THR A 133 -6.88 -25.71 14.47
N THR A 134 -7.31 -25.93 15.72
CA THR A 134 -8.68 -26.30 16.08
C THR A 134 -9.61 -25.09 16.24
N ALA A 135 -9.11 -23.85 16.37
CA ALA A 135 -9.95 -22.67 16.55
C ALA A 135 -10.16 -21.90 15.24
N ALA A 136 -11.36 -22.04 14.65
CA ALA A 136 -11.79 -21.18 13.55
C ALA A 136 -12.27 -19.82 14.08
N GLY A 137 -11.44 -18.77 13.98
CA GLY A 137 -11.82 -17.40 14.33
C GLY A 137 -10.64 -16.40 14.28
N PRO A 138 -10.89 -15.07 14.26
CA PRO A 138 -9.85 -14.05 14.30
C PRO A 138 -8.98 -14.21 15.55
N LEU A 139 -7.72 -14.62 15.32
CA LEU A 139 -6.83 -15.28 16.26
C LEU A 139 -6.15 -14.30 17.23
N TYR A 140 -6.92 -13.62 18.07
CA TYR A 140 -6.41 -12.93 19.28
C TYR A 140 -6.40 -13.89 20.47
N GLN A 141 -5.77 -15.05 20.31
CA GLN A 141 -5.53 -15.94 21.45
C GLN A 141 -4.26 -15.48 22.16
N GLN A 142 -4.39 -15.18 23.46
CA GLN A 142 -3.25 -15.02 24.36
C GLN A 142 -2.32 -16.22 24.15
N ARG A 143 -1.11 -15.95 23.64
CA ARG A 143 -0.11 -16.99 23.41
C ARG A 143 0.20 -17.64 24.77
N PRO A 144 -0.04 -18.95 24.97
CA PRO A 144 0.29 -19.60 26.22
C PRO A 144 1.81 -19.51 26.44
N TYR A 145 2.22 -19.13 27.65
CA TYR A 145 3.63 -19.12 28.03
C TYR A 145 4.24 -20.53 27.83
N PRO A 146 5.48 -20.64 27.34
CA PRO A 146 6.14 -21.93 27.17
C PRO A 146 6.23 -22.67 28.50
N SER A 147 6.14 -24.01 28.46
CA SER A 147 6.31 -24.81 29.67
C SER A 147 7.73 -24.63 30.25
N PRO A 148 7.93 -24.72 31.57
CA PRO A 148 9.24 -24.52 32.19
C PRO A 148 10.36 -25.38 31.59
N GLY A 149 10.05 -26.62 31.18
CA GLY A 149 11.00 -27.51 30.51
C GLY A 149 11.41 -27.03 29.10
N ALA A 150 10.53 -26.36 28.37
CA ALA A 150 10.86 -25.77 27.07
C ALA A 150 11.81 -24.58 27.21
N VAL A 151 11.61 -23.75 28.24
CA VAL A 151 12.51 -22.62 28.56
C VAL A 151 13.90 -23.13 28.94
N LEU A 152 13.99 -24.16 29.78
CA LEU A 152 15.27 -24.75 30.18
C LEU A 152 16.05 -25.32 28.98
N ARG A 153 15.35 -25.96 28.04
CA ARG A 153 15.98 -26.52 26.84
C ARG A 153 16.50 -25.43 25.91
N ALA A 154 15.71 -24.37 25.68
CA ALA A 154 16.12 -23.24 24.86
C ALA A 154 17.36 -22.53 25.43
N ASN A 155 17.44 -22.35 26.75
CA ASN A 155 18.61 -21.75 27.41
C ASN A 155 19.85 -22.66 27.32
N ALA A 156 19.67 -23.98 27.40
CA ALA A 156 20.74 -24.94 27.23
C ALA A 156 21.27 -24.97 25.78
N GLU A 157 20.41 -24.78 24.79
CA GLU A 157 20.80 -24.69 23.37
C GLU A 157 21.55 -23.37 23.09
N ALA A 158 21.02 -22.23 23.56
CA ALA A 158 21.65 -20.92 23.41
C ALA A 158 23.03 -20.83 24.08
N SER A 159 23.24 -21.51 25.20
CA SER A 159 24.55 -21.57 25.86
C SER A 159 25.55 -22.45 25.10
N ARG A 160 25.09 -23.49 24.38
CA ARG A 160 25.94 -24.33 23.53
C ARG A 160 26.40 -23.61 22.27
N THR A 161 25.50 -22.88 21.61
CA THR A 161 25.85 -22.10 20.41
C THR A 161 26.86 -21.00 20.73
N LYS A 162 26.74 -20.35 21.89
CA LYS A 162 27.69 -19.32 22.36
C LYS A 162 29.08 -19.85 22.70
N GLN A 163 29.24 -21.16 22.89
CA GLN A 163 30.54 -21.80 23.13
C GLN A 163 31.24 -22.27 21.84
N GLN A 164 30.51 -22.28 20.71
CA GLN A 164 31.01 -22.74 19.41
C GLN A 164 31.38 -21.59 18.47
N GLU A 165 31.23 -20.35 18.92
CA GLU A 165 31.60 -19.10 18.26
C GLU A 165 32.78 -18.48 19.00
#